data_AF-A0A6J5WUI9-F1
#
_entry.id   AF-A0A6J5WUI9-F1
#
_cell.length_a   1.000
_cell.length_b   1.000
_cell.length_c   1.000
_cell.angle_alpha   90.00
_cell.angle_beta   90.00
_cell.angle_gamma   90.00
#
_symmetry.space_group_name_H-M   'P 1'
#
loop_
_entity.id
_entity.type
_entity.pdbx_description
1 polymer ?
#
loop_
_entity_poly.entity_id
_entity_poly.type
_entity_poly.pdbx_seq_one_letter_code
_entity_poly.pdbx_strand_id
1 'polypeptide(L)'
;MQILVHSNFFAKDQQVQLPVRPNNNNNNENVVHQDLDDEAEEKAVVVYSLTPASRLLLKESPVLIDPFHLMGTWCHMNSNGNHDHPASPFEMAHGRSFWGLAAQQPKLGSLFNDAMEADSQLLARAVVEDVKEFLRV
;
A
#
# COMPACT_ATOMS: atom_id res chain seq x y z
N MET A 1 -2.12 -7.34 8.52
CA MET A 1 -2.62 -6.12 7.84
C MET A 1 -2.53 -4.84 8.69
N GLN A 2 -2.43 -4.93 10.03
CA GLN A 2 -2.30 -3.73 10.90
C GLN A 2 -0.97 -2.96 10.74
N ILE A 3 0.08 -3.62 10.24
CA ILE A 3 1.41 -3.00 10.09
C ILE A 3 1.38 -1.83 9.09
N LEU A 4 0.66 -1.94 7.97
CA LEU A 4 0.60 -0.85 6.99
C LEU A 4 -0.16 0.39 7.49
N VAL A 5 -1.07 0.22 8.45
CA VAL A 5 -1.91 1.32 8.97
C VAL A 5 -1.09 2.29 9.84
N HIS A 6 -0.02 1.81 10.48
CA HIS A 6 0.84 2.60 11.35
C HIS A 6 2.03 3.25 10.64
N SER A 7 2.40 2.78 9.46
CA SER A 7 3.55 3.30 8.70
C SER A 7 3.25 4.56 7.88
N ASN A 8 2.11 5.23 8.10
CA ASN A 8 1.56 6.27 7.20
C ASN A 8 1.47 5.81 5.73
N PHE A 9 1.38 4.49 5.51
CA PHE A 9 1.29 3.93 4.17
C PHE A 9 -0.06 4.28 3.53
N PHE A 10 -1.11 4.33 4.35
CA PHE A 10 -2.41 4.89 3.98
C PHE A 10 -2.61 6.21 4.72
N ALA A 11 -3.14 7.22 4.02
CA ALA A 11 -3.48 8.50 4.64
C ALA A 11 -4.79 8.34 5.41
N LYS A 12 -4.83 8.87 6.64
CA LYS A 12 -6.03 8.87 7.49
C LYS A 12 -6.87 10.10 7.19
N ASP A 13 -8.09 9.89 6.75
CA ASP A 13 -9.11 10.91 6.60
C ASP A 13 -10.16 10.70 7.69
N GLN A 14 -10.21 11.62 8.67
CA GLN A 14 -11.22 11.56 9.72
C GLN A 14 -12.45 12.35 9.27
N GLN A 15 -13.52 11.65 8.93
CA GLN A 15 -14.81 12.28 8.66
C GLN A 15 -15.68 12.24 9.92
N VAL A 16 -16.11 13.41 10.37
CA VAL A 16 -17.12 13.55 11.42
C VAL A 16 -18.48 13.30 10.77
N GLN A 17 -19.13 12.19 11.14
CA GLN A 17 -20.50 11.93 10.73
C GLN A 17 -21.42 12.79 11.60
N LEU A 18 -22.13 13.77 11.02
CA LEU A 18 -23.19 14.48 11.74
C LEU A 18 -24.23 13.47 12.25
N PRO A 19 -24.75 13.62 13.48
CA PRO A 19 -25.69 12.68 14.04
C PRO A 19 -26.93 12.58 13.15
N VAL A 20 -27.28 11.36 12.74
CA VAL A 20 -28.50 11.09 12.00
C VAL A 20 -29.67 11.43 12.93
N ARG A 21 -30.39 12.51 12.62
CA ARG A 21 -31.61 12.90 13.33
C ARG A 21 -32.60 11.72 13.30
N PRO A 22 -33.11 11.23 14.44
CA PRO A 22 -34.11 10.19 14.44
C PRO A 22 -35.42 10.73 13.84
N ASN A 23 -35.92 10.04 12.81
CA ASN A 23 -37.19 10.33 12.16
C ASN A 23 -38.31 9.81 13.07
N ASN A 24 -38.91 10.72 13.85
CA ASN A 24 -39.94 10.39 14.83
C ASN A 24 -41.33 10.46 14.19
N ASN A 25 -41.73 9.41 13.48
CA ASN A 25 -43.13 9.15 13.13
C ASN A 25 -43.67 8.07 14.06
N ASN A 26 -44.14 8.51 15.23
CA ASN A 26 -44.83 7.68 16.21
C ASN A 26 -46.17 7.20 15.65
N ASN A 27 -46.55 5.95 15.95
CA ASN A 27 -47.88 5.61 16.45
C ASN A 27 -47.91 4.14 16.89
N ASN A 28 -47.50 3.88 18.13
CA ASN A 28 -48.20 3.02 19.09
C ASN A 28 -47.42 2.85 20.40
N GLU A 29 -48.19 2.82 21.46
CA GLU A 29 -47.84 3.08 22.85
C GLU A 29 -47.28 1.82 23.53
N ASN A 30 -46.15 1.95 24.24
CA ASN A 30 -46.02 1.37 25.58
C ASN A 30 -44.83 1.98 26.32
N VAL A 31 -45.14 2.66 27.43
CA VAL A 31 -44.19 3.30 28.34
C VAL A 31 -43.64 2.26 29.30
N VAL A 32 -42.31 2.08 29.30
CA VAL A 32 -41.56 1.74 30.51
C VAL A 32 -40.34 2.66 30.55
N HIS A 33 -40.37 3.62 31.46
CA HIS A 33 -39.20 4.38 31.87
C HIS A 33 -38.24 3.44 32.59
N GLN A 34 -37.02 3.29 32.07
CA GLN A 34 -35.86 2.96 32.88
C GLN A 34 -34.67 3.78 32.40
N ASP A 35 -34.07 4.42 33.39
CA ASP A 35 -33.16 5.55 33.33
C ASP A 35 -31.73 5.16 32.97
N LEU A 36 -31.15 6.01 32.10
CA LEU A 36 -29.79 6.57 32.09
C LEU A 36 -28.61 5.78 31.46
N ASP A 37 -27.89 6.58 30.66
CA ASP A 37 -26.47 6.51 30.27
C ASP A 37 -26.06 5.63 29.08
N ASP A 38 -26.74 5.79 27.94
CA ASP A 38 -26.11 5.51 26.64
C ASP A 38 -25.48 6.82 26.11
N GLU A 39 -24.27 7.10 26.61
CA GLU A 39 -23.31 7.99 25.96
C GLU A 39 -23.23 7.56 24.49
N ALA A 40 -23.83 8.35 23.60
CA ALA A 40 -23.76 8.15 22.17
C ALA A 40 -22.30 8.32 21.75
N GLU A 41 -21.53 7.22 21.85
CA GLU A 41 -20.15 7.14 21.46
C GLU A 41 -20.09 7.55 19.98
N GLU A 42 -19.65 8.79 19.74
CA GLU A 42 -19.41 9.35 18.42
C GLU A 42 -18.33 8.48 17.76
N LYS A 43 -18.74 7.39 17.11
CA LYS A 43 -17.84 6.52 16.36
C LYS A 43 -17.35 7.30 15.15
N ALA A 44 -16.26 8.01 15.35
CA ALA A 44 -15.50 8.62 14.28
C ALA A 44 -15.14 7.52 13.27
N VAL A 45 -15.73 7.58 12.09
CA VAL A 45 -15.38 6.69 10.99
C VAL A 45 -14.04 7.17 10.44
N VAL A 46 -12.99 6.41 10.74
CA VAL A 46 -11.66 6.66 10.17
C VAL A 46 -11.64 6.08 8.76
N VAL A 47 -11.65 6.96 7.76
CA VAL A 47 -11.50 6.60 6.35
C VAL A 47 -10.00 6.60 6.02
N TYR A 48 -9.58 5.74 5.11
CA TYR A 48 -8.20 5.70 4.64
C TYR A 48 -8.15 5.94 3.14
N SER A 49 -7.29 6.86 2.71
CA SER A 49 -7.01 7.11 1.31
C SER A 49 -5.61 6.64 0.91
N LEU A 50 -5.44 6.36 -0.39
CA LEU A 50 -4.17 5.88 -0.91
C LEU A 50 -3.16 7.02 -1.04
N THR A 51 -2.03 6.89 -0.35
CA THR A 51 -0.81 7.65 -0.64
C THR A 51 -0.26 7.27 -2.04
N PRO A 52 0.55 8.13 -2.69
CA PRO A 52 1.24 7.77 -3.92
C PRO A 52 2.00 6.43 -3.80
N ALA A 53 2.67 6.20 -2.68
CA ALA A 53 3.37 4.94 -2.40
C ALA A 53 2.41 3.74 -2.35
N SER A 54 1.24 3.88 -1.70
CA SER A 54 0.26 2.79 -1.66
C SER A 54 -0.46 2.53 -2.98
N ARG A 55 -0.53 3.52 -3.88
CA ARG A 55 -1.02 3.32 -5.24
C ARG A 55 -0.09 2.43 -6.07
N LEU A 56 1.21 2.40 -5.76
CA LEU A 56 2.15 1.48 -6.42
C LEU A 56 1.85 0.01 -6.10
N LEU A 57 1.23 -0.27 -4.95
CA LEU A 57 0.81 -1.63 -4.56
C LEU A 57 -0.62 -1.97 -5.01
N LEU A 58 -1.30 -1.06 -5.71
CA LEU A 58 -2.64 -1.35 -6.21
C LEU A 58 -2.58 -2.36 -7.35
N LYS A 59 -3.66 -3.15 -7.44
CA LYS A 59 -3.90 -4.41 -8.18
C LYS A 59 -3.55 -4.46 -9.68
N GLU A 60 -2.97 -3.41 -10.27
CA GLU A 60 -2.76 -3.26 -11.71
C GLU A 60 -1.70 -4.21 -12.29
N SER A 61 -0.91 -4.92 -11.47
CA SER A 61 0.06 -5.90 -11.99
C SER A 61 0.33 -7.07 -11.03
N PRO A 62 -0.42 -8.18 -11.14
CA PRO A 62 -0.15 -9.41 -10.40
C PRO A 62 1.31 -9.87 -10.55
N VAL A 63 1.89 -9.63 -11.75
CA VAL A 63 3.29 -9.90 -12.06
C VAL A 63 4.25 -9.26 -11.05
N LEU A 64 3.95 -8.04 -10.60
CA LEU A 64 4.79 -7.32 -9.65
C LEU A 64 4.42 -7.63 -8.20
N ILE A 65 3.16 -7.96 -7.91
CA ILE A 65 2.65 -8.15 -6.54
C ILE A 65 2.91 -9.57 -6.00
N ASP A 66 2.73 -10.61 -6.81
CA ASP A 66 2.91 -12.01 -6.40
C ASP A 66 4.29 -12.29 -5.77
N PRO A 67 5.41 -11.75 -6.30
CA PRO A 67 6.73 -11.87 -5.68
C PRO A 67 6.80 -11.32 -4.25
N PHE A 68 6.10 -10.23 -3.93
CA PHE A 68 6.10 -9.65 -2.59
C PHE A 68 5.37 -10.54 -1.58
N HIS A 69 4.32 -11.24 -2.00
CA HIS A 69 3.63 -12.20 -1.13
C HIS A 69 4.50 -13.40 -0.76
N LEU A 70 5.44 -13.77 -1.63
CA LEU A 70 6.36 -14.90 -1.41
C LEU A 70 7.67 -14.50 -0.73
N MET A 71 7.91 -13.21 -0.48
CA MET A 71 9.16 -12.70 0.09
C MET A 71 9.54 -13.41 1.40
N GLY A 72 8.59 -13.58 2.33
CA GLY A 72 8.84 -14.24 3.61
C GLY A 72 9.24 -15.72 3.45
N THR A 73 8.53 -16.45 2.59
CA THR A 73 8.82 -17.85 2.28
C THR A 73 10.19 -17.98 1.61
N TRP A 74 10.50 -17.10 0.67
CA TRP A 74 11.81 -17.06 0.00
C TRP A 74 12.95 -16.80 0.98
N CYS A 75 12.82 -15.81 1.88
CA CYS A 75 13.83 -15.53 2.90
C CYS A 75 14.06 -16.73 3.83
N HIS A 76 12.99 -17.45 4.22
CA HIS A 76 13.11 -18.62 5.07
C HIS A 76 13.75 -19.81 4.35
N MET A 77 13.44 -20.04 3.07
CA MET A 77 14.09 -21.10 2.29
C MET A 77 15.59 -20.83 2.07
N ASN A 78 15.96 -19.57 1.81
CA ASN A 78 17.35 -19.20 1.57
C ASN A 78 18.19 -18.93 2.83
N SER A 79 17.63 -19.02 4.04
CA SER A 79 18.36 -18.71 5.28
C SER A 79 19.52 -19.68 5.56
N ASN A 80 19.44 -20.89 5.02
CA ASN A 80 20.38 -21.96 5.32
C ASN A 80 21.44 -22.17 4.22
N GLY A 81 21.54 -21.23 3.26
CA GLY A 81 22.58 -21.25 2.23
C GLY A 81 22.42 -22.34 1.17
N ASN A 82 21.25 -22.96 1.07
CA ASN A 82 20.99 -23.95 0.03
C ASN A 82 20.71 -23.27 -1.31
N HIS A 83 21.55 -23.52 -2.32
CA HIS A 83 21.47 -22.89 -3.63
C HIS A 83 20.47 -23.55 -4.59
N ASP A 84 19.81 -24.64 -4.17
CA ASP A 84 18.78 -25.34 -4.97
C ASP A 84 17.42 -24.61 -4.98
N HIS A 85 17.33 -23.44 -4.35
CA HIS A 85 16.10 -22.65 -4.25
C HIS A 85 16.05 -21.52 -5.28
N PRO A 86 14.84 -21.02 -5.64
CA PRO A 86 14.71 -19.92 -6.59
C PRO A 86 15.58 -18.72 -6.22
N ALA A 87 16.27 -18.12 -7.20
CA ALA A 87 17.25 -17.07 -6.93
C ALA A 87 16.60 -15.77 -6.44
N SER A 88 15.29 -15.61 -6.64
CA SER A 88 14.52 -14.47 -6.18
C SER A 88 13.08 -14.85 -5.85
N PRO A 89 12.37 -14.05 -5.03
CA PRO A 89 10.91 -14.20 -4.85
C PRO A 89 10.15 -14.07 -6.17
N PHE A 90 10.69 -13.31 -7.13
CA PHE A 90 10.10 -13.19 -8.47
C PHE A 90 10.14 -14.52 -9.22
N GLU A 91 11.29 -15.18 -9.22
CA GLU A 91 11.44 -16.48 -9.84
C GLU A 91 10.61 -17.56 -9.14
N MET A 92 10.48 -17.47 -7.81
CA MET A 92 9.59 -18.33 -7.04
C MET A 92 8.11 -18.16 -7.46
N ALA A 93 7.66 -16.93 -7.74
CA ALA A 93 6.29 -16.65 -8.16
C ALA A 93 6.01 -17.06 -9.62
N HIS A 94 6.95 -16.79 -10.53
CA HIS A 94 6.70 -16.85 -11.98
C HIS A 94 7.42 -18.00 -12.70
N GLY A 95 8.24 -18.77 -11.99
CA GLY A 95 9.03 -19.89 -12.51
C GLY A 95 10.13 -19.47 -13.50
N ARG A 96 10.43 -18.18 -13.59
CA ARG A 96 11.42 -17.59 -14.49
C ARG A 96 11.93 -16.28 -13.92
N SER A 97 13.10 -15.83 -14.37
CA SER A 97 13.63 -14.52 -14.00
C SER A 97 12.76 -13.37 -14.52
N PHE A 98 12.83 -12.23 -13.82
CA PHE A 98 12.17 -10.99 -14.25
C PHE A 98 12.51 -10.63 -15.71
N TRP A 99 13.80 -10.67 -16.05
CA TRP A 99 14.26 -10.37 -17.41
C TRP A 99 13.77 -11.37 -18.45
N GLY A 100 13.66 -12.66 -18.08
CA GLY A 100 13.07 -13.67 -18.95
C GLY A 100 11.60 -13.40 -19.26
N LEU A 101 10.84 -12.88 -18.28
CA LEU A 101 9.44 -12.47 -18.49
C LEU A 101 9.35 -11.16 -19.30
N ALA A 102 10.16 -10.16 -18.98
CA ALA A 102 10.18 -8.87 -19.66
C ALA A 102 10.57 -9.00 -21.14
N ALA A 103 11.48 -9.93 -21.48
CA ALA A 103 11.83 -10.24 -22.86
C ALA A 103 10.65 -10.85 -23.65
N GLN A 104 9.79 -11.63 -22.99
CA GLN A 104 8.59 -12.22 -23.60
C GLN A 104 7.39 -11.27 -23.62
N GLN A 105 7.35 -10.32 -22.70
CA GLN A 105 6.28 -9.33 -22.56
C GLN A 105 6.84 -7.91 -22.75
N PRO A 106 6.97 -7.43 -23.99
CA PRO A 106 7.57 -6.12 -24.28
C PRO A 106 6.91 -4.95 -23.54
N LYS A 107 5.60 -5.05 -23.25
CA LYS A 107 4.88 -4.05 -22.46
C LYS A 107 5.41 -3.93 -21.02
N LEU A 108 5.74 -5.06 -20.39
CA LEU A 108 6.33 -5.08 -19.05
C LEU A 108 7.74 -4.47 -19.07
N GLY A 109 8.55 -4.81 -20.07
CA GLY A 109 9.88 -4.25 -20.25
C GLY A 109 9.86 -2.74 -20.48
N SER A 110 8.96 -2.25 -21.36
CA SER A 110 8.78 -0.81 -21.61
C SER A 110 8.34 -0.08 -20.34
N LEU A 111 7.33 -0.61 -19.64
CA LEU A 111 6.85 0.00 -18.40
C LEU A 111 7.95 0.11 -17.35
N PHE A 112 8.77 -0.93 -17.22
CA PHE A 112 9.91 -0.91 -16.31
C PHE A 112 10.96 0.13 -16.72
N ASN A 113 11.28 0.22 -18.01
CA ASN A 113 12.23 1.21 -18.53
C ASN A 113 11.74 2.64 -18.30
N ASP A 114 10.48 2.92 -18.58
CA ASP A 114 9.87 4.24 -18.38
C ASP A 114 9.90 4.63 -16.89
N ALA A 115 9.61 3.67 -16.00
CA ALA A 115 9.69 3.88 -14.56
C ALA A 115 11.12 4.16 -14.10
N MET A 116 12.10 3.39 -14.57
CA MET A 116 13.52 3.60 -14.24
C MET A 116 14.08 4.90 -14.82
N GLU A 117 13.63 5.31 -16.00
CA GLU A 117 13.98 6.62 -16.57
C GLU A 117 13.49 7.74 -15.64
N ALA A 118 12.22 7.72 -15.26
CA ALA A 118 11.64 8.72 -14.35
C ALA A 118 12.38 8.77 -12.99
N ASP A 119 12.68 7.61 -12.40
CA ASP A 119 13.42 7.52 -11.13
C ASP A 119 14.86 8.05 -11.27
N SER A 120 15.55 7.67 -12.35
CA SER A 120 16.92 8.15 -12.62
C SER A 120 16.98 9.66 -12.82
N GLN A 121 15.97 10.25 -13.48
CA GLN A 121 15.87 11.70 -13.65
C GLN A 121 15.63 12.40 -12.31
N LEU A 122 14.78 11.84 -11.44
CA LEU A 122 14.54 12.38 -10.11
C LEU A 122 15.83 12.37 -9.27
N LEU A 123 16.52 11.23 -9.22
CA LEU A 123 17.78 11.08 -8.49
C LEU A 123 18.87 12.01 -9.04
N ALA A 124 19.00 12.10 -10.36
CA ALA A 124 19.98 12.98 -10.99
C ALA A 124 19.74 14.46 -10.64
N ARG A 125 18.48 14.90 -10.61
CA ARG A 125 18.13 16.27 -10.21
C ARG A 125 18.51 16.55 -8.75
N ALA A 126 18.16 15.63 -7.83
CA ALA A 126 18.50 15.76 -6.42
C ALA A 126 20.03 15.85 -6.21
N VAL A 127 20.79 14.96 -6.85
CA VAL A 127 22.27 14.98 -6.76
C VAL A 127 22.86 16.29 -7.29
N VAL A 128 22.34 16.81 -8.41
CA VAL A 128 22.82 18.08 -8.98
C VAL A 128 22.51 19.26 -8.05
N GLU A 129 21.36 19.26 -7.38
CA GLU A 129 21.00 20.29 -6.40
C GLU A 129 21.90 20.23 -5.16
N ASP A 130 22.12 19.03 -4.61
CA ASP A 130 23.00 18.84 -3.44
C ASP A 130 24.44 19.25 -3.74
N VAL A 131 24.96 18.91 -4.92
CA VAL A 131 26.32 19.29 -5.35
C VAL A 131 26.44 20.81 -5.57
N LYS A 132 25.38 21.48 -6.05
CA LYS A 132 25.37 22.94 -6.21
C LYS A 132 25.40 23.66 -4.86
N GLU A 133 24.67 23.16 -3.87
CA GLU A 133 24.74 23.69 -2.50
C GLU A 133 26.12 23.45 -1.87
N PHE A 134 26.77 22.32 -2.17
CA PHE A 134 28.13 22.05 -1.69
C PHE A 134 29.22 22.92 -2.36
N LEU A 135 29.03 23.31 -3.62
CA LEU A 135 30.00 24.12 -4.38
C LEU A 135 29.80 25.63 -4.26
N ARG A 136 28.77 26.10 -3.54
CA ARG A 136 28.68 27.49 -3.09
C ARG A 136 29.63 27.71 -1.90
N VAL A 137 30.88 28.06 -2.19
CA VAL A 137 31.85 28.64 -1.25
C VAL A 137 32.19 30.06 -1.69
#